data_AF-A0A7T5RG09-F1
#
_entry.id   AF-A0A7T5RG09-F1
#
_cell.length_a   1.000
_cell.length_b   1.000
_cell.length_c   1.000
_cell.angle_alpha   90.00
_cell.angle_beta   90.00
_cell.angle_gamma   90.00
#
_symmetry.space_group_name_H-M   'P 1'
#
loop_
_entity.id
_entity.type
_entity.pdbx_description
1 polymer ?
#
loop_
_entity_poly.entity_id
_entity_poly.type
_entity_poly.pdbx_seq_one_letter_code
_entity_poly.pdbx_strand_id
1 'polypeptide(L)'
;MAKAGRKGISQIILLLFIFIFLSLILISQLPIFKTNQVEVSVKKSQPAIILQNPEIVQPTTLDQVILLASSSASASGDLLAVDQKGVVFEKADQLADQLKLILLDQKFSVGQNLPASLVSAVVKMKDKLKDFQITVNTSWVFTNILVLNGPPIIIADFNKNVDIQLTALQLILQKAKIDNKELKLIDLRFENPVIKYATDQKKEI
;
A
#
# COMPACT_ATOMS: atom_id res chain seq x y z
N MET A 1 -38.20 82.06 -16.37
CA MET A 1 -38.38 80.72 -16.96
C MET A 1 -37.02 80.20 -17.43
N ALA A 2 -36.35 79.39 -16.61
CA ALA A 2 -34.99 78.93 -16.85
C ALA A 2 -34.99 77.60 -17.63
N LYS A 3 -34.49 77.64 -18.87
CA LYS A 3 -34.32 76.48 -19.76
C LYS A 3 -32.85 76.06 -19.76
N ALA A 4 -32.36 75.61 -18.61
CA ALA A 4 -31.00 75.08 -18.45
C ALA A 4 -31.09 73.78 -17.66
N GLY A 5 -30.79 72.63 -18.27
CA GLY A 5 -30.80 71.38 -17.50
C GLY A 5 -30.72 70.04 -18.26
N ARG A 6 -30.85 70.00 -19.59
CA ARG A 6 -30.81 68.69 -20.31
C ARG A 6 -29.46 68.30 -20.91
N LYS A 7 -28.53 69.25 -21.14
CA LYS A 7 -27.23 68.93 -21.76
C LYS A 7 -26.20 68.34 -20.78
N GLY A 8 -26.28 68.66 -19.48
CA GLY A 8 -25.35 68.15 -18.47
C GLY A 8 -25.54 66.66 -18.14
N ILE A 9 -26.80 66.20 -18.07
CA ILE A 9 -27.12 64.82 -17.67
C ILE A 9 -26.66 63.82 -18.74
N SER A 10 -26.82 64.14 -20.02
CA SER A 10 -26.36 63.28 -21.13
C SER A 10 -24.84 63.13 -21.19
N GLN A 11 -24.09 64.17 -20.81
CA GLN A 11 -22.62 64.12 -20.75
C GLN A 11 -22.13 63.26 -19.58
N ILE A 12 -22.81 63.35 -18.43
CA ILE A 12 -22.51 62.54 -17.25
C ILE A 12 -22.76 61.04 -17.51
N ILE A 13 -23.86 60.69 -18.19
CA ILE A 13 -24.17 59.29 -18.54
C ILE A 13 -23.13 58.73 -19.53
N LEU A 14 -22.69 59.53 -20.51
CA LEU A 14 -21.67 59.13 -21.46
C LEU A 14 -20.31 58.88 -20.78
N LEU A 15 -19.93 59.77 -19.86
CA LEU A 15 -18.70 59.60 -19.06
C LEU A 15 -18.77 58.36 -18.15
N LEU A 16 -19.92 58.08 -17.55
CA LEU A 16 -20.11 56.89 -16.72
C LEU A 16 -19.98 55.60 -17.55
N PHE A 17 -20.54 55.58 -18.76
CA PHE A 17 -20.41 54.45 -19.69
C PHE A 17 -18.96 54.23 -20.13
N ILE A 18 -18.24 55.31 -20.45
CA ILE A 18 -16.82 55.23 -20.80
C ILE A 18 -16.01 54.67 -19.62
N PHE A 19 -16.29 55.13 -18.39
CA PHE A 19 -15.58 54.66 -17.20
C PHE A 19 -15.82 53.17 -16.92
N ILE A 20 -17.07 52.71 -17.05
CA ILE A 20 -17.42 51.29 -16.93
C ILE A 20 -16.70 50.47 -18.01
N PHE A 21 -16.71 50.94 -19.26
CA PHE A 21 -16.06 50.23 -20.37
C PHE A 21 -14.54 50.16 -20.19
N LEU A 22 -13.92 51.25 -19.72
CA LEU A 22 -12.48 51.29 -19.43
C LEU A 22 -12.11 50.36 -18.27
N SER A 23 -12.96 50.26 -17.25
CA SER A 23 -12.77 49.35 -16.13
C SER A 23 -12.88 47.88 -16.52
N LEU A 24 -13.77 47.53 -17.46
CA LEU A 24 -13.86 46.16 -18.00
C LEU A 24 -12.62 45.78 -18.82
N ILE A 25 -12.05 46.72 -19.58
CA ILE A 25 -10.81 46.50 -20.34
C ILE A 25 -9.62 46.29 -19.39
N LEU A 26 -9.60 46.98 -18.24
CA LEU A 26 -8.54 46.79 -17.26
C LEU A 26 -8.59 45.40 -16.59
N ILE A 27 -9.80 44.85 -16.39
CA ILE A 27 -9.99 43.50 -15.83
C ILE A 27 -9.55 42.41 -16.82
N SER A 28 -9.72 42.63 -18.13
CA SER A 28 -9.30 41.64 -19.15
C SER A 28 -7.77 41.59 -19.37
N GLN A 29 -7.04 42.60 -18.91
CA GLN A 29 -5.57 42.67 -18.94
C GLN A 29 -4.93 42.10 -17.66
N LEU A 30 -5.72 41.69 -16.66
CA LEU A 30 -5.17 41.01 -15.50
C LEU A 30 -4.59 39.67 -15.96
N PRO A 31 -3.31 39.38 -15.67
CA PRO A 31 -2.76 38.07 -15.93
C PRO A 31 -3.62 37.07 -15.18
N ILE A 32 -4.35 36.23 -15.92
CA ILE A 32 -4.98 35.05 -15.36
C ILE A 32 -3.82 34.30 -14.72
N PHE A 33 -3.77 34.32 -13.39
CA PHE A 33 -2.87 33.47 -12.64
C PHE A 33 -3.24 32.06 -13.07
N LYS A 34 -2.47 31.51 -14.02
CA LYS A 34 -2.41 30.07 -14.21
C LYS A 34 -2.04 29.58 -12.84
N THR A 35 -3.01 28.96 -12.17
CA THR A 35 -2.70 28.03 -11.10
C THR A 35 -1.65 27.13 -11.71
N ASN A 36 -0.41 27.30 -11.29
CA ASN A 36 0.58 26.27 -11.45
C ASN A 36 -0.04 25.12 -10.65
N GLN A 37 -0.81 24.28 -11.35
CA GLN A 37 -0.93 22.91 -10.94
C GLN A 37 0.52 22.49 -10.90
N VAL A 38 1.03 22.42 -9.67
CA VAL A 38 2.20 21.63 -9.39
C VAL A 38 1.74 20.25 -9.81
N GLU A 39 1.96 19.92 -11.08
CA GLU A 39 2.18 18.54 -11.47
C GLU A 39 3.33 18.13 -10.57
N VAL A 40 2.98 17.63 -9.39
CA VAL A 40 3.83 16.70 -8.69
C VAL A 40 3.97 15.61 -9.72
N SER A 41 5.05 15.67 -10.50
CA SER A 41 5.57 14.52 -11.21
C SER A 41 5.76 13.49 -10.12
N VAL A 42 4.71 12.71 -9.86
CA VAL A 42 4.76 11.47 -9.10
C VAL A 42 5.69 10.64 -9.96
N LYS A 43 6.96 10.75 -9.63
CA LYS A 43 8.07 10.05 -10.25
C LYS A 43 7.59 8.61 -10.32
N LYS A 44 7.24 8.13 -11.52
CA LYS A 44 6.64 6.81 -11.77
C LYS A 44 7.56 5.77 -11.14
N SER A 45 7.33 5.47 -9.87
CA SER A 45 8.15 4.58 -9.07
C SER A 45 7.53 3.22 -9.23
N GLN A 46 8.35 2.24 -9.59
CA GLN A 46 7.84 0.89 -9.78
C GLN A 46 7.36 0.35 -8.42
N PRO A 47 6.14 -0.20 -8.36
CA PRO A 47 5.62 -0.77 -7.12
C PRO A 47 6.42 -1.99 -6.71
N ALA A 48 6.81 -2.03 -5.44
CA ALA A 48 7.48 -3.15 -4.80
C ALA A 48 6.48 -4.09 -4.09
N ILE A 49 5.39 -3.53 -3.56
CA ILE A 49 4.36 -4.19 -2.75
C ILE A 49 3.00 -3.52 -3.02
N ILE A 50 1.90 -4.29 -2.95
CA ILE A 50 0.53 -3.74 -2.93
C ILE A 50 0.04 -3.68 -1.51
N LEU A 51 -0.39 -2.52 -1.05
CA LEU A 51 -1.10 -2.38 0.21
C LEU A 51 -2.59 -2.59 0.01
N GLN A 52 -3.19 -3.26 0.98
CA GLN A 52 -4.63 -3.40 1.07
C GLN A 52 -5.10 -3.03 2.46
N ASN A 53 -5.98 -2.03 2.54
CA ASN A 53 -6.58 -1.62 3.80
C ASN A 53 -7.54 -2.71 4.33
N PRO A 54 -7.53 -3.03 5.64
CA PRO A 54 -8.41 -4.06 6.21
C PRO A 54 -9.86 -3.59 6.33
N GLU A 55 -10.81 -4.46 5.94
CA GLU A 55 -12.26 -4.26 6.08
C GLU A 55 -12.77 -4.76 7.45
N ILE A 56 -12.39 -4.11 8.55
CA ILE A 56 -13.11 -4.21 9.85
C ILE A 56 -12.70 -5.38 10.77
N VAL A 57 -12.01 -6.44 10.33
CA VAL A 57 -11.48 -7.45 11.28
C VAL A 57 -10.11 -7.01 11.81
N GLN A 58 -10.08 -6.45 13.03
CA GLN A 58 -8.86 -6.27 13.80
C GLN A 58 -8.65 -7.53 14.68
N PRO A 59 -7.89 -8.54 14.21
CA PRO A 59 -7.55 -9.67 15.05
C PRO A 59 -6.81 -9.17 16.29
N THR A 60 -7.14 -9.75 17.43
CA THR A 60 -6.50 -9.44 18.72
C THR A 60 -5.37 -10.42 19.03
N THR A 61 -5.32 -11.56 18.34
CA THR A 61 -4.30 -12.59 18.55
C THR A 61 -3.69 -13.04 17.23
N LEU A 62 -2.44 -13.53 17.31
CA LEU A 62 -1.76 -14.10 16.15
C LEU A 62 -2.50 -15.32 15.59
N ASP A 63 -3.12 -16.14 16.44
CA ASP A 63 -3.88 -17.32 15.98
C ASP A 63 -5.06 -16.92 15.09
N GLN A 64 -5.71 -15.78 15.38
CA GLN A 64 -6.75 -15.23 14.52
C GLN A 64 -6.18 -14.77 13.17
N VAL A 65 -4.99 -14.16 13.15
CA VAL A 65 -4.29 -13.79 11.90
C VAL A 65 -3.96 -15.03 11.06
N ILE A 66 -3.44 -16.09 11.69
CA ILE A 66 -3.12 -17.35 11.01
C ILE A 66 -4.39 -18.00 10.46
N LEU A 67 -5.48 -17.96 11.21
CA LEU A 67 -6.77 -18.47 10.77
C LEU A 67 -7.32 -17.69 9.57
N LEU A 68 -7.20 -16.36 9.58
CA LEU A 68 -7.55 -15.48 8.45
C LEU A 68 -6.69 -15.77 7.21
N ALA A 69 -5.38 -15.95 7.39
CA ALA A 69 -4.47 -16.29 6.30
C ALA A 69 -4.83 -17.67 5.69
N SER A 70 -5.19 -18.63 6.54
CA SER A 70 -5.56 -19.99 6.12
C SER A 70 -6.92 -20.08 5.43
N SER A 71 -7.84 -19.15 5.70
CA SER A 71 -9.23 -19.21 5.21
C SER A 71 -9.43 -18.63 3.81
N SER A 72 -8.38 -18.13 3.16
CA SER A 72 -8.44 -17.48 1.82
C SER A 72 -9.44 -16.32 1.73
N ALA A 73 -9.94 -15.82 2.88
CA ALA A 73 -10.87 -14.71 2.92
C ALA A 73 -10.16 -13.48 2.38
N SER A 74 -10.58 -13.04 1.19
CA SER A 74 -10.08 -11.82 0.59
C SER A 74 -10.50 -10.67 1.50
N ALA A 75 -9.54 -9.96 2.08
CA ALA A 75 -9.82 -8.60 2.50
C ALA A 75 -10.40 -7.88 1.27
N SER A 76 -11.51 -7.19 1.42
CA SER A 76 -12.02 -6.27 0.40
C SER A 76 -11.64 -4.87 0.87
N GLY A 77 -11.07 -4.06 -0.01
CA GLY A 77 -10.52 -2.77 0.41
C GLY A 77 -9.68 -2.13 -0.67
N ASP A 78 -9.55 -0.80 -0.56
CA ASP A 78 -8.79 0.00 -1.51
C ASP A 78 -7.36 -0.52 -1.62
N LEU A 79 -6.92 -0.68 -2.87
CA LEU A 79 -5.58 -1.14 -3.20
C LEU A 79 -4.68 0.07 -3.46
N LEU A 80 -3.62 0.19 -2.67
CA LEU A 80 -2.57 1.19 -2.82
C LEU A 80 -1.27 0.50 -3.24
N ALA A 81 -0.36 1.26 -3.83
CA ALA A 81 0.96 0.79 -4.21
C ALA A 81 2.04 1.36 -3.29
N VAL A 82 3.12 0.61 -3.06
CA VAL A 82 4.27 1.06 -2.27
C VAL A 82 5.54 0.85 -3.05
N ASP A 83 6.41 1.85 -3.08
CA ASP A 83 7.71 1.76 -3.73
C ASP A 83 8.79 1.14 -2.82
N GLN A 84 10.01 0.98 -3.32
CA GLN A 84 11.13 0.43 -2.55
C GLN A 84 11.56 1.30 -1.36
N LYS A 85 11.15 2.58 -1.33
CA LYS A 85 11.47 3.52 -0.25
C LYS A 85 10.38 3.58 0.82
N GLY A 86 9.26 2.89 0.60
CA GLY A 86 8.11 2.85 1.49
C GLY A 86 7.03 3.89 1.20
N VAL A 87 7.17 4.67 0.12
CA VAL A 87 6.18 5.71 -0.22
C VAL A 87 4.93 5.06 -0.79
N VAL A 88 3.78 5.40 -0.20
CA VAL A 88 2.45 4.94 -0.62
C VAL A 88 1.91 5.85 -1.72
N PHE A 89 1.45 5.27 -2.83
CA PHE A 89 0.86 6.00 -3.95
C PHE A 89 -0.35 5.27 -4.54
N GLU A 90 -1.15 6.00 -5.32
CA GLU A 90 -2.31 5.43 -6.01
C GLU A 90 -1.88 4.36 -7.00
N LYS A 91 -2.66 3.28 -7.06
CA LYS A 91 -2.38 2.16 -7.93
C LYS A 91 -2.54 2.58 -9.40
N ALA A 92 -1.48 2.50 -10.18
CA ALA A 92 -1.56 2.51 -11.64
C ALA A 92 -1.91 1.09 -12.12
N ASP A 93 -2.89 0.98 -13.01
CA ASP A 93 -3.47 -0.28 -13.44
C ASP A 93 -2.42 -1.34 -13.86
N GLN A 94 -2.64 -2.58 -13.41
CA GLN A 94 -1.86 -3.82 -13.63
C GLN A 94 -0.73 -4.17 -12.64
N LEU A 95 -1.02 -5.12 -11.73
CA LEU A 95 -0.08 -5.66 -10.74
C LEU A 95 -0.30 -7.16 -10.50
N ALA A 96 -0.37 -7.95 -11.58
CA ALA A 96 -0.71 -9.37 -11.53
C ALA A 96 0.26 -10.24 -10.69
N ASP A 97 1.49 -9.78 -10.44
CA ASP A 97 2.54 -10.57 -9.77
C ASP A 97 3.09 -9.92 -8.49
N GLN A 98 2.35 -8.98 -7.91
CA GLN A 98 2.81 -8.27 -6.71
C GLN A 98 2.22 -8.86 -5.44
N LEU A 99 3.07 -9.02 -4.43
CA LEU A 99 2.67 -9.43 -3.09
C LEU A 99 1.71 -8.40 -2.51
N LYS A 100 0.53 -8.85 -2.10
CA LYS A 100 -0.40 -8.04 -1.32
C LYS A 100 0.01 -8.05 0.16
N LEU A 101 0.01 -6.89 0.78
CA LEU A 101 0.37 -6.67 2.18
C LEU A 101 -0.81 -5.99 2.87
N ILE A 102 -1.33 -6.62 3.91
CA ILE A 102 -2.45 -6.14 4.72
C ILE A 102 -1.89 -5.84 6.12
N LEU A 103 -1.85 -4.57 6.52
CA LEU A 103 -1.49 -4.20 7.90
C LEU A 103 -2.79 -4.08 8.69
N LEU A 104 -2.95 -4.94 9.69
CA LEU A 104 -4.23 -5.18 10.35
C LEU A 104 -4.60 -4.09 11.37
N ASP A 105 -3.62 -3.32 11.82
CA ASP A 105 -3.72 -2.29 12.85
C ASP A 105 -3.73 -0.85 12.28
N GLN A 106 -3.63 -0.69 10.96
CA GLN A 106 -3.45 0.62 10.34
C GLN A 106 -4.19 0.75 9.00
N LYS A 107 -4.77 1.93 8.76
CA LYS A 107 -5.24 2.36 7.45
C LYS A 107 -4.25 3.30 6.81
N PHE A 108 -4.07 3.19 5.50
CA PHE A 108 -3.12 4.01 4.75
C PHE A 108 -3.80 5.01 3.83
N SER A 109 -3.10 6.11 3.59
CA SER A 109 -3.45 7.13 2.62
C SER A 109 -2.26 7.41 1.71
N VAL A 110 -2.54 7.92 0.51
CA VAL A 110 -1.54 8.33 -0.47
C VAL A 110 -0.57 9.36 0.14
N GLY A 111 0.72 9.22 -0.15
CA GLY A 111 1.78 10.10 0.37
C GLY A 111 2.31 9.71 1.74
N GLN A 112 1.71 8.74 2.43
CA GLN A 112 2.28 8.18 3.65
C GLN A 112 3.55 7.36 3.36
N ASN A 113 4.37 7.18 4.39
CA ASN A 113 5.59 6.39 4.29
C ASN A 113 5.54 5.21 5.27
N LEU A 114 5.77 4.01 4.77
CA LEU A 114 5.96 2.83 5.60
C LEU A 114 7.36 2.81 6.22
N PRO A 115 7.54 2.11 7.37
CA PRO A 115 8.87 1.87 7.89
C PRO A 115 9.76 1.19 6.85
N ALA A 116 10.93 1.77 6.57
CA ALA A 116 11.87 1.22 5.59
C ALA A 116 12.34 -0.21 5.96
N SER A 117 12.42 -0.51 7.26
CA SER A 117 12.72 -1.86 7.77
C SER A 117 11.67 -2.87 7.32
N LEU A 118 10.38 -2.57 7.48
CA LEU A 118 9.27 -3.42 7.05
C LEU A 118 9.32 -3.66 5.54
N VAL A 119 9.45 -2.60 4.75
CA VAL A 119 9.46 -2.68 3.28
C VAL A 119 10.64 -3.53 2.81
N SER A 120 11.84 -3.28 3.33
CA SER A 120 13.03 -4.06 2.99
C SER A 120 12.90 -5.53 3.39
N ALA A 121 12.33 -5.82 4.56
CA ALA A 121 12.11 -7.19 5.02
C ALA A 121 11.10 -7.93 4.14
N VAL A 122 9.97 -7.30 3.81
CA VAL A 122 8.92 -7.90 2.96
C VAL A 122 9.45 -8.15 1.55
N VAL A 123 10.12 -7.18 0.92
CA VAL A 123 10.71 -7.33 -0.42
C VAL A 123 11.75 -8.45 -0.41
N LYS A 124 12.67 -8.45 0.56
CA LYS A 124 13.72 -9.45 0.67
C LYS A 124 13.17 -10.85 0.90
N MET A 125 12.16 -11.01 1.76
CA MET A 125 11.50 -12.29 1.95
C MET A 125 10.77 -12.74 0.68
N LYS A 126 9.99 -11.85 0.04
CA LYS A 126 9.30 -12.16 -1.24
C LYS A 126 10.28 -12.72 -2.28
N ASP A 127 11.38 -12.02 -2.50
CA ASP A 127 12.37 -12.39 -3.52
C ASP A 127 13.03 -13.74 -3.19
N LYS A 128 13.36 -13.98 -1.92
CA LYS A 128 13.97 -15.25 -1.48
C LYS A 128 13.01 -16.43 -1.48
N LEU A 129 11.73 -16.20 -1.19
CA LEU A 129 10.71 -17.24 -1.29
C LEU A 129 10.52 -17.70 -2.73
N LYS A 130 10.62 -16.78 -3.70
CA LYS A 130 10.64 -17.12 -5.12
C LYS A 130 11.83 -18.04 -5.47
N ASP A 131 13.02 -17.75 -4.95
CA ASP A 131 14.21 -18.62 -5.11
C ASP A 131 13.96 -20.03 -4.53
N PHE A 132 13.20 -20.11 -3.43
CA PHE A 132 12.80 -21.36 -2.78
C PHE A 132 11.58 -22.03 -3.43
N GLN A 133 11.06 -21.48 -4.53
CA GLN A 133 9.87 -21.96 -5.24
C GLN A 133 8.59 -21.93 -4.38
N ILE A 134 8.52 -21.01 -3.42
CA ILE A 134 7.35 -20.75 -2.59
C ILE A 134 6.63 -19.52 -3.13
N THR A 135 5.40 -19.73 -3.61
CA THR A 135 4.54 -18.65 -4.08
C THR A 135 3.77 -18.05 -2.91
N VAL A 136 3.90 -16.74 -2.70
CA VAL A 136 3.15 -15.98 -1.70
C VAL A 136 2.43 -14.83 -2.40
N ASN A 137 1.09 -14.86 -2.36
CA ASN A 137 0.26 -13.86 -3.02
C ASN A 137 -0.25 -12.79 -2.04
N THR A 138 -0.40 -13.16 -0.77
CA THR A 138 -0.91 -12.29 0.28
C THR A 138 -0.09 -12.45 1.55
N SER A 139 0.11 -11.35 2.25
CA SER A 139 0.78 -11.28 3.53
C SER A 139 0.03 -10.35 4.48
N TRP A 140 0.12 -10.66 5.76
CA TRP A 140 -0.48 -9.89 6.83
C TRP A 140 0.60 -9.43 7.78
N VAL A 141 0.46 -8.20 8.25
CA VAL A 141 1.31 -7.63 9.29
C VAL A 141 0.44 -7.35 10.51
N PHE A 142 0.90 -7.85 11.64
CA PHE A 142 0.30 -7.63 12.95
C PHE A 142 1.40 -7.25 13.93
N THR A 143 1.41 -5.99 14.39
CA THR A 143 2.52 -5.45 15.19
C THR A 143 3.85 -5.58 14.43
N ASN A 144 4.78 -6.43 14.88
CA ASN A 144 6.07 -6.69 14.25
C ASN A 144 6.13 -8.05 13.51
N ILE A 145 4.99 -8.74 13.41
CA ILE A 145 4.92 -10.08 12.87
C ILE A 145 4.45 -10.00 11.42
N LEU A 146 5.19 -10.65 10.53
CA LEU A 146 4.84 -10.85 9.15
C LEU A 146 4.35 -12.29 8.95
N VAL A 147 3.12 -12.46 8.49
CA VAL A 147 2.52 -13.74 8.12
C VAL A 147 2.41 -13.80 6.60
N LEU A 148 3.18 -14.69 5.98
CA LEU A 148 3.23 -14.92 4.55
C LEU A 148 2.35 -16.13 4.22
N ASN A 149 1.27 -15.92 3.46
CA ASN A 149 0.37 -16.99 3.07
C ASN A 149 0.83 -17.63 1.76
N GLY A 150 1.46 -18.78 1.91
CA GLY A 150 1.72 -19.76 0.86
C GLY A 150 1.64 -21.16 1.45
N PRO A 151 1.87 -22.21 0.65
CA PRO A 151 2.16 -23.54 1.15
C PRO A 151 3.68 -23.73 1.30
N PRO A 152 4.26 -23.75 2.51
CA PRO A 152 3.65 -23.61 3.85
C PRO A 152 3.41 -22.16 4.28
N ILE A 153 2.58 -21.96 5.31
CA ILE A 153 2.42 -20.64 5.95
C ILE A 153 3.72 -20.31 6.68
N ILE A 154 4.28 -19.13 6.44
CA ILE A 154 5.53 -18.69 7.05
C ILE A 154 5.25 -17.49 7.94
N ILE A 155 5.69 -17.58 9.20
CA ILE A 155 5.58 -16.50 10.19
C ILE A 155 6.99 -16.03 10.49
N ALA A 156 7.21 -14.72 10.40
CA ALA A 156 8.50 -14.09 10.63
C ALA A 156 8.36 -12.83 11.47
N ASP A 157 9.45 -12.39 12.09
CA ASP A 157 9.54 -11.12 12.81
C ASP A 157 10.41 -10.17 11.99
N PHE A 158 9.81 -9.11 11.43
CA PHE A 158 10.56 -8.18 10.57
C PHE A 158 11.46 -7.22 11.35
N ASN A 159 11.39 -7.21 12.69
CA ASN A 159 12.34 -6.49 13.54
C ASN A 159 13.60 -7.32 13.85
N LYS A 160 13.59 -8.63 13.58
CA LYS A 160 14.76 -9.51 13.71
C LYS A 160 15.55 -9.57 12.42
N ASN A 161 16.77 -10.11 12.50
CA ASN A 161 17.61 -10.27 11.33
C ASN A 161 16.96 -11.23 10.31
N VAL A 162 16.55 -10.66 9.17
CA VAL A 162 15.88 -11.39 8.08
C VAL A 162 16.79 -12.44 7.45
N ASP A 163 18.11 -12.21 7.36
CA ASP A 163 19.05 -13.18 6.78
C ASP A 163 19.15 -14.45 7.61
N ILE A 164 19.13 -14.33 8.94
CA ILE A 164 19.13 -15.48 9.85
C ILE A 164 17.84 -16.28 9.68
N GLN A 165 16.68 -15.61 9.64
CA GLN A 165 15.39 -16.26 9.43
C GLN A 165 15.32 -16.97 8.08
N LEU A 166 15.83 -16.36 7.01
CA LEU A 166 15.88 -16.97 5.67
C LEU A 166 16.83 -18.17 5.61
N THR A 167 17.96 -18.11 6.31
CA THR A 167 18.90 -19.23 6.41
C THR A 167 18.24 -20.40 7.12
N ALA A 168 17.57 -20.16 8.25
CA ALA A 168 16.82 -21.18 8.98
C ALA A 168 15.71 -21.77 8.11
N LEU A 169 14.95 -20.94 7.40
CA LEU A 169 13.93 -21.39 6.46
C LEU A 169 14.51 -22.32 5.39
N GLN A 170 15.62 -21.95 4.76
CA GLN A 170 16.27 -22.78 3.73
C GLN A 170 16.64 -24.16 4.28
N LEU A 171 17.22 -24.22 5.47
CA LEU A 171 17.58 -25.49 6.12
C LEU A 171 16.34 -26.36 6.41
N ILE A 172 15.25 -25.74 6.90
CA ILE A 172 13.98 -26.43 7.18
C ILE A 172 13.39 -27.02 5.90
N LEU A 173 13.32 -26.24 4.82
CA LEU A 173 12.79 -26.66 3.53
C LEU A 173 13.63 -27.81 2.94
N GLN A 174 14.96 -27.71 3.01
CA GLN A 174 15.86 -28.78 2.57
C GLN A 174 15.65 -30.07 3.36
N LYS A 175 15.56 -29.96 4.69
CA LYS A 175 15.34 -31.12 5.56
C LYS A 175 13.98 -31.77 5.31
N ALA A 176 12.91 -30.99 5.18
CA ALA A 176 11.59 -31.52 4.87
C ALA A 176 11.53 -32.22 3.51
N LYS A 177 12.25 -31.68 2.51
CA LYS A 177 12.41 -32.33 1.20
C LYS A 177 13.14 -33.67 1.29
N ILE A 178 14.22 -33.74 2.07
CA ILE A 178 14.98 -34.98 2.30
C ILE A 178 14.11 -36.03 3.01
N ASP A 179 13.34 -35.60 4.01
CA ASP A 179 12.50 -36.49 4.81
C ASP A 179 11.15 -36.81 4.16
N ASN A 180 10.89 -36.27 2.96
CA ASN A 180 9.62 -36.36 2.25
C ASN A 180 8.40 -35.97 3.13
N LYS A 181 8.54 -34.89 3.90
CA LYS A 181 7.48 -34.37 4.77
C LYS A 181 6.85 -33.12 4.18
N GLU A 182 5.52 -33.08 4.15
CA GLU A 182 4.78 -31.89 3.76
C GLU A 182 4.69 -30.90 4.94
N LEU A 183 5.10 -29.65 4.68
CA LEU A 183 5.08 -28.58 5.68
C LEU A 183 3.74 -27.84 5.62
N LYS A 184 3.15 -27.59 6.79
CA LYS A 184 1.93 -26.79 6.93
C LYS A 184 2.24 -25.37 7.41
N LEU A 185 3.10 -25.25 8.42
CA LEU A 185 3.43 -23.96 9.03
C LEU A 185 4.88 -23.95 9.53
N ILE A 186 5.55 -22.82 9.35
CA ILE A 186 6.88 -22.54 9.87
C ILE A 186 6.84 -21.20 10.61
N ASP A 187 7.19 -21.19 11.90
CA ASP A 187 7.32 -19.98 12.70
C ASP A 187 8.80 -19.70 12.99
N LEU A 188 9.35 -18.70 12.31
CA LEU A 188 10.76 -18.29 12.34
C LEU A 188 11.05 -17.25 13.43
N ARG A 189 10.06 -16.86 14.24
CA ARG A 189 10.23 -15.80 15.24
C ARG A 189 11.11 -16.22 16.41
N PHE A 190 11.33 -17.52 16.61
CA PHE A 190 12.09 -18.07 17.72
C PHE A 190 13.48 -18.50 17.26
N GLU A 191 14.46 -18.51 18.17
CA GLU A 191 15.81 -19.03 17.87
C GLU A 191 15.77 -20.48 17.37
N ASN A 192 14.85 -21.27 17.92
CA ASN A 192 14.49 -22.59 17.43
C ASN A 192 13.12 -22.51 16.74
N PRO A 193 13.07 -22.49 15.39
CA PRO A 193 11.81 -22.35 14.67
C PRO A 193 10.80 -23.45 15.01
N VAL A 194 9.52 -23.07 15.08
CA VAL A 194 8.43 -24.03 15.32
C VAL A 194 7.87 -24.50 13.98
N ILE A 195 7.83 -25.82 13.77
CA ILE A 195 7.42 -26.44 12.51
C ILE A 195 6.19 -27.30 12.75
N LYS A 196 5.15 -27.11 11.93
CA LYS A 196 3.99 -28.01 11.86
C LYS A 196 3.98 -28.69 10.50
N TYR A 197 3.95 -30.01 10.51
CA TYR A 197 3.78 -30.82 9.31
C TYR A 197 2.29 -31.01 9.00
N ALA A 198 1.95 -31.21 7.73
CA ALA A 198 0.66 -31.80 7.39
C ALA A 198 0.68 -33.23 7.92
N THR A 199 -0.16 -33.55 8.90
CA THR A 199 -0.26 -34.92 9.38
C THR A 199 -0.78 -35.79 8.24
N ASP A 200 -0.15 -36.95 8.02
CA ASP A 200 -0.81 -38.02 7.28
C ASP A 200 -2.14 -38.26 7.99
N GLN A 201 -3.25 -38.11 7.27
CA GLN A 201 -4.52 -38.58 7.80
C GLN A 201 -4.32 -40.05 8.13
N LYS A 202 -4.27 -40.38 9.43
CA LYS A 202 -4.41 -41.76 9.89
C LYS A 202 -5.72 -42.23 9.28
N LYS A 203 -5.65 -43.04 8.22
CA LYS A 203 -6.76 -43.90 7.82
C LYS A 203 -7.02 -44.77 9.03
N GLU A 204 -8.03 -44.41 9.82
CA GLU A 204 -8.69 -45.38 10.68
C GLU A 204 -9.26 -46.43 9.73
N ILE A 205 -8.65 -47.62 9.76
CA ILE A 205 -9.13 -48.85 9.13
C ILE A 205 -10.09 -49.50 10.14
#